data_AF-A0A2R6E6D7-F1
#
_entry.id   AF-A0A2R6E6D7-F1
#
_cell.length_a   1.000
_cell.length_b   1.000
_cell.length_c   1.000
_cell.angle_alpha   90.00
_cell.angle_beta   90.00
_cell.angle_gamma   90.00
#
_symmetry.space_group_name_H-M   'P 1'
#
loop_
_entity.id
_entity.type
_entity.pdbx_description
1 polymer ?
#
loop_
_entity_poly.entity_id
_entity_poly.type
_entity_poly.pdbx_seq_one_letter_code
_entity_poly.pdbx_strand_id
1 'polypeptide(L)'
;MAHESDLAAAAADADDLPDPRDVIGRDEEIPLEELFSESFVRDHTEFQSLDELVVASPAEADSAAELGKVPDGAWDEFVAETTDFDDEGELVFAAMDHWVADQLGL
;
A
#
# COMPACT_ATOMS: atom_id res chain seq x y z
N MET A 1 -18.98 -19.50 -7.80
CA MET A 1 -20.38 -19.94 -7.60
C MET A 1 -20.49 -21.37 -7.01
N ALA A 2 -20.20 -22.48 -7.73
CA ALA A 2 -20.39 -23.82 -7.14
C ALA A 2 -19.34 -24.21 -6.08
N HIS A 3 -18.08 -23.83 -6.28
CA HIS A 3 -16.98 -24.19 -5.36
C HIS A 3 -16.95 -23.42 -4.03
N GLU A 4 -17.52 -22.20 -3.98
CA GLU A 4 -17.62 -21.41 -2.74
C GLU A 4 -18.60 -22.03 -1.75
N SER A 5 -19.71 -22.59 -2.25
CA SER A 5 -20.75 -23.20 -1.40
C SER A 5 -20.23 -24.47 -0.73
N ASP A 6 -19.46 -25.28 -1.46
CA ASP A 6 -18.90 -26.54 -0.93
C ASP A 6 -17.80 -26.26 0.10
N LEU A 7 -17.00 -25.21 -0.12
CA LEU A 7 -15.96 -24.78 0.82
C LEU A 7 -16.57 -24.23 2.11
N ALA A 8 -17.63 -23.42 2.02
CA ALA A 8 -18.30 -22.86 3.20
C ALA A 8 -18.99 -23.93 4.06
N ALA A 9 -19.61 -24.93 3.42
CA ALA A 9 -20.23 -26.06 4.12
C ALA A 9 -19.17 -26.93 4.82
N ALA A 10 -18.08 -27.25 4.12
CA ALA A 10 -16.97 -28.01 4.71
C ALA A 10 -16.27 -27.25 5.85
N ALA A 11 -16.23 -25.92 5.79
CA ALA A 11 -15.69 -25.10 6.86
C ALA A 11 -16.59 -25.04 8.09
N ALA A 12 -17.91 -24.99 7.89
CA ALA A 12 -18.88 -24.98 8.99
C ALA A 12 -18.94 -26.30 9.79
N ASP A 13 -18.62 -27.44 9.16
CA ASP A 13 -18.61 -28.75 9.82
C ASP A 13 -17.28 -29.07 10.55
N ALA A 14 -16.25 -28.25 10.38
CA ALA A 14 -14.93 -28.49 10.96
C ALA A 14 -14.75 -27.74 12.29
N ASP A 15 -14.86 -28.47 13.40
CA ASP A 15 -14.76 -27.97 14.79
C ASP A 15 -13.37 -27.42 15.19
N ASP A 16 -12.35 -27.61 14.34
CA ASP A 16 -10.94 -27.24 14.61
C ASP A 16 -10.35 -26.46 13.43
N LEU A 17 -11.16 -25.61 12.79
CA LEU A 17 -10.58 -24.64 11.86
C LEU A 17 -10.00 -23.47 12.63
N PRO A 18 -8.69 -23.19 12.49
CA PRO A 18 -8.13 -21.93 12.95
C PRO A 18 -8.91 -20.76 12.32
N ASP A 19 -9.03 -19.64 13.04
CA ASP A 19 -9.62 -18.44 12.46
C ASP A 19 -8.86 -18.13 11.15
N PRO A 20 -9.53 -17.83 10.03
CA PRO A 20 -8.83 -17.48 8.80
C PRO A 20 -7.75 -16.41 8.99
N ARG A 21 -7.92 -15.50 9.97
CA ARG A 21 -6.93 -14.49 10.36
C ARG A 21 -5.70 -15.05 11.11
N ASP A 22 -5.80 -16.25 11.69
CA ASP A 22 -4.69 -16.95 12.33
C ASP A 22 -3.85 -17.74 11.31
N VAL A 23 -4.44 -18.11 10.16
CA VAL A 23 -3.78 -18.89 9.08
C VAL A 23 -3.19 -17.97 8.01
N ILE A 24 -3.90 -16.91 7.66
CA ILE A 24 -3.38 -15.84 6.81
C ILE A 24 -2.50 -15.00 7.71
N GLY A 25 -1.21 -15.32 7.71
CA GLY A 25 -0.24 -14.64 8.57
C GLY A 25 -0.34 -13.13 8.41
N ARG A 26 -0.63 -12.48 9.54
CA ARG A 26 -0.32 -11.09 9.88
C ARG A 26 -1.03 -10.04 9.02
N ASP A 27 -2.13 -9.50 9.56
CA ASP A 27 -2.51 -8.09 9.37
C ASP A 27 -1.41 -7.19 10.00
N GLU A 28 -0.14 -7.34 9.61
CA GLU A 28 0.92 -6.45 10.05
C GLU A 28 0.84 -5.23 9.14
N GLU A 29 0.18 -4.19 9.65
CA GLU A 29 0.09 -2.90 9.00
C GLU A 29 1.50 -2.43 8.67
N ILE A 30 1.81 -2.34 7.37
CA ILE A 30 3.11 -1.86 6.92
C ILE A 30 3.13 -0.33 7.12
N PRO A 31 4.08 0.22 7.89
CA PRO A 31 4.23 1.65 8.00
C PRO A 31 4.46 2.27 6.62
N LEU A 32 3.80 3.38 6.32
CA LEU A 32 3.97 4.09 5.04
C LEU A 32 5.43 4.48 4.78
N GLU A 33 6.19 4.83 5.83
CA GLU A 33 7.63 5.11 5.73
C GLU A 33 8.47 3.88 5.35
N GLU A 34 7.99 2.68 5.64
CA GLU A 34 8.64 1.44 5.22
C GLU A 34 8.31 1.10 3.77
N LEU A 35 7.05 1.28 3.38
CA LEU A 35 6.59 1.10 2.00
C LEU A 35 7.29 2.10 1.05
N PHE A 36 7.28 3.37 1.41
CA PHE A 36 7.94 4.46 0.69
C PHE A 36 9.32 4.75 1.29
N SER A 37 10.21 3.76 1.20
CA SER A 37 11.60 3.93 1.62
C SER A 37 12.25 5.19 1.03
N GLU A 38 13.20 5.79 1.74
CA GLU A 38 13.93 6.98 1.27
C GLU A 38 14.58 6.78 -0.10
N SER A 39 15.05 5.55 -0.40
CA SER A 39 15.59 5.21 -1.72
C SER A 39 14.52 5.25 -2.79
N PHE A 40 13.36 4.62 -2.56
CA PHE A 40 12.25 4.64 -3.51
C PHE A 40 11.81 6.07 -3.82
N VAL A 41 11.60 6.89 -2.78
CA VAL A 41 11.16 8.29 -2.98
C VAL A 41 12.20 9.07 -3.79
N ARG A 42 13.49 8.94 -3.47
CA ARG A 42 14.56 9.66 -4.17
C ARG A 42 14.80 9.20 -5.61
N ASP A 43 14.51 7.93 -5.89
CA ASP A 43 14.75 7.33 -7.20
C ASP A 43 13.58 7.58 -8.18
N HIS A 44 12.37 7.79 -7.67
CA HIS A 44 11.15 7.94 -8.48
C HIS A 44 10.44 9.29 -8.37
N THR A 45 10.92 10.18 -7.50
CA THR A 45 10.35 11.52 -7.30
C THR A 45 11.46 12.56 -7.18
N GLU A 46 11.11 13.85 -7.27
CA GLU A 46 12.07 14.93 -7.03
C GLU A 46 12.39 15.18 -5.54
N PHE A 47 11.69 14.51 -4.63
CA PHE A 47 11.74 14.74 -3.18
C PHE A 47 12.77 13.83 -2.47
N GLN A 48 13.15 14.20 -1.25
CA GLN A 48 14.12 13.43 -0.44
C GLN A 48 13.47 12.50 0.59
N SER A 49 12.19 12.72 0.92
CA SER A 49 11.44 11.89 1.86
C SER A 49 9.94 11.90 1.56
N LEU A 50 9.23 10.89 2.08
CA LEU A 50 7.77 10.83 1.96
C LEU A 50 7.09 12.06 2.58
N ASP A 51 7.60 12.56 3.71
CA ASP A 51 7.05 13.78 4.33
C ASP A 51 7.16 15.00 3.41
N GLU A 52 8.27 15.14 2.68
CA GLU A 52 8.46 16.25 1.74
C GLU A 52 7.47 16.17 0.57
N LEU A 53 7.28 14.95 0.03
CA LEU A 53 6.26 14.66 -1.00
C LEU A 53 4.85 15.03 -0.51
N VAL A 54 4.49 14.60 0.71
CA VAL A 54 3.16 14.85 1.29
C VAL A 54 2.92 16.35 1.53
N VAL A 55 3.90 17.06 2.09
CA VAL A 55 3.80 18.50 2.36
C VAL A 55 3.71 19.31 1.07
N ALA A 56 4.37 18.85 -0.01
CA ALA A 56 4.27 19.48 -1.32
C ALA A 56 2.94 19.20 -2.03
N SER A 57 2.26 18.11 -1.65
CA SER A 57 1.00 17.70 -2.27
C SER A 57 -0.13 18.72 -2.01
N PRO A 58 -1.10 18.81 -2.92
CA PRO A 58 -2.28 19.64 -2.74
C PRO A 58 -3.30 19.08 -1.73
N ALA A 59 -3.06 17.91 -1.14
CA ALA A 59 -4.00 17.33 -0.18
C ALA A 59 -3.95 18.04 1.18
N GLU A 60 -5.08 18.00 1.90
CA GLU A 60 -5.17 18.39 3.31
C GLU A 60 -4.51 17.33 4.23
N ALA A 61 -3.29 16.92 3.92
CA ALA A 61 -2.50 16.00 4.71
C ALA A 61 -1.18 16.67 5.10
N ASP A 62 -0.97 16.89 6.40
CA ASP A 62 0.27 17.49 6.92
C ASP A 62 1.39 16.45 7.11
N SER A 63 1.10 15.15 6.93
CA SER A 63 2.05 14.05 7.10
C SER A 63 1.56 12.76 6.43
N ALA A 64 2.48 11.82 6.20
CA ALA A 64 2.16 10.50 5.63
C ALA A 64 1.04 9.77 6.39
N ALA A 65 0.98 9.92 7.72
CA ALA A 65 -0.04 9.30 8.55
C ALA A 65 -1.48 9.76 8.24
N GLU A 66 -1.64 10.90 7.56
CA GLU A 66 -2.93 11.47 7.18
C GLU A 66 -3.36 11.09 5.75
N LEU A 67 -2.54 10.35 5.00
CA LEU A 67 -2.83 9.97 3.61
C LEU A 67 -4.12 9.14 3.47
N GLY A 68 -4.43 8.28 4.43
CA GLY A 68 -5.69 7.51 4.41
C GLY A 68 -6.98 8.35 4.52
N LYS A 69 -6.87 9.67 4.73
CA LYS A 69 -8.01 10.60 4.77
C LYS A 69 -8.18 11.37 3.46
N VAL A 70 -7.20 11.30 2.57
CA VAL A 70 -7.23 11.96 1.28
C VAL A 70 -8.21 11.21 0.36
N PRO A 71 -9.08 11.91 -0.38
CA PRO A 71 -9.95 11.25 -1.36
C PRO A 71 -9.13 10.58 -2.47
N ASP A 72 -9.52 9.37 -2.85
CA ASP A 72 -8.91 8.65 -3.98
C ASP A 72 -8.84 9.55 -5.25
N GLY A 73 -7.66 9.62 -5.86
CA GLY A 73 -7.42 10.38 -7.09
C GLY A 73 -7.21 11.88 -6.88
N ALA A 74 -7.19 12.36 -5.64
CA ALA A 74 -6.83 13.74 -5.34
C ALA A 74 -5.36 14.04 -5.66
N TRP A 75 -4.52 12.99 -5.73
CA TRP A 75 -3.09 13.10 -5.99
C TRP A 75 -2.69 12.79 -7.43
N ASP A 76 -3.59 12.29 -8.28
CA ASP A 76 -3.24 11.82 -9.63
C ASP A 76 -2.45 12.85 -10.44
N GLU A 77 -2.96 14.08 -10.53
CA GLU A 77 -2.28 15.17 -11.26
C GLU A 77 -0.92 15.52 -10.63
N PHE A 78 -0.85 15.58 -9.29
CA PHE A 78 0.38 15.91 -8.58
C PHE A 78 1.45 14.84 -8.80
N VAL A 79 1.06 13.56 -8.75
CA VAL A 79 1.95 12.41 -8.98
C VAL A 79 2.45 12.42 -10.43
N ALA A 80 1.56 12.63 -11.39
CA ALA A 80 1.90 12.75 -12.82
C ALA A 80 2.89 13.90 -13.11
N GLU A 81 2.83 14.99 -12.35
CA GLU A 81 3.70 16.15 -12.55
C GLU A 81 5.06 16.04 -11.82
N THR A 82 5.14 15.32 -10.70
CA THR A 82 6.29 15.35 -9.78
C THR A 82 7.02 14.01 -9.61
N THR A 83 6.50 12.94 -10.21
CA THR A 83 7.04 11.59 -10.13
C THR A 83 7.13 10.94 -11.51
N ASP A 84 7.70 9.73 -11.56
CA ASP A 84 7.75 8.92 -12.78
C ASP A 84 6.43 8.19 -13.12
N PHE A 85 5.37 8.36 -12.32
CA PHE A 85 4.12 7.59 -12.43
C PHE A 85 2.95 8.46 -12.93
N ASP A 86 2.00 7.84 -13.63
CA ASP A 86 0.86 8.57 -14.25
C ASP A 86 -0.25 8.93 -13.23
N ASP A 87 -0.35 8.21 -12.13
CA ASP A 87 -1.37 8.42 -11.10
C ASP A 87 -0.96 7.90 -9.71
N GLU A 88 -1.75 8.25 -8.68
CA GLU A 88 -1.50 7.85 -7.29
C GLU A 88 -1.46 6.32 -7.13
N GLY A 89 -2.32 5.61 -7.86
CA GLY A 89 -2.38 4.16 -7.81
C GLY A 89 -1.09 3.52 -8.32
N GLU A 90 -0.59 3.96 -9.46
CA GLU A 90 0.68 3.48 -10.03
C GLU A 90 1.85 3.71 -9.07
N LEU A 91 1.93 4.88 -8.45
CA LEU A 91 2.95 5.19 -7.44
C LEU A 91 2.89 4.22 -6.25
N VAL A 92 1.70 3.96 -5.71
CA VAL A 92 1.51 3.04 -4.56
C VAL A 92 1.83 1.60 -4.96
N PHE A 93 1.41 1.13 -6.14
CA PHE A 93 1.73 -0.21 -6.63
C PHE A 93 3.24 -0.39 -6.83
N ALA A 94 3.92 0.60 -7.40
CA ALA A 94 5.37 0.55 -7.58
C ALA A 94 6.12 0.54 -6.23
N ALA A 95 5.66 1.30 -5.24
CA ALA A 95 6.22 1.28 -3.89
C ALA A 95 6.05 -0.10 -3.24
N MET A 96 4.87 -0.73 -3.42
CA MET A 96 4.64 -2.10 -2.95
C MET A 96 5.55 -3.12 -3.63
N ASP A 97 5.69 -3.06 -4.95
CA ASP A 97 6.59 -3.95 -5.69
C ASP A 97 8.04 -3.80 -5.25
N HIS A 98 8.50 -2.56 -5.05
CA HIS A 98 9.83 -2.26 -4.51
C HIS A 98 10.02 -2.83 -3.10
N TRP A 99 9.07 -2.60 -2.19
CA TRP A 99 9.13 -3.12 -0.83
C TRP A 99 9.15 -4.66 -0.82
N VAL A 100 8.30 -5.31 -1.62
CA VAL A 100 8.29 -6.78 -1.74
C VAL A 100 9.63 -7.29 -2.27
N ALA A 101 10.23 -6.62 -3.26
CA ALA A 101 11.54 -6.98 -3.77
C ALA A 101 12.63 -6.88 -2.67
N ASP A 102 12.62 -5.81 -1.88
CA ASP A 102 13.56 -5.62 -0.76
C ASP A 102 13.39 -6.71 0.32
N GLN A 103 12.14 -7.03 0.69
CA GLN A 103 11.85 -8.12 1.63
C GLN A 103 12.30 -9.50 1.12
N LEU A 104 12.30 -9.69 -0.20
CA LEU A 104 12.76 -10.91 -0.85
C LEU A 104 14.27 -10.91 -1.16
N GLY A 105 14.96 -9.77 -0.98
CA GLY A 105 16.36 -9.57 -1.31
C GLY A 105 16.67 -9.68 -2.81
N LEU A 106 15.77 -9.19 -3.66
CA LEU A 106 15.84 -9.25 -5.13
C LEU A 106 16.47 -8.01 -5.76
#